data_AF-A0A382H5B6-F1
#
_entry.id   AF-A0A382H5B6-F1
#
_cell.length_a   1.000
_cell.length_b   1.000
_cell.length_c   1.000
_cell.angle_alpha   90.00
_cell.angle_beta   90.00
_cell.angle_gamma   90.00
#
_symmetry.space_group_name_H-M   'P 1'
#
loop_
_entity.id
_entity.type
_entity.pdbx_description
1 polymer ?
#
loop_
_entity_poly.entity_id
_entity_poly.type
_entity_poly.pdbx_seq_one_letter_code
_entity_poly.pdbx_strand_id
1 'polypeptide(L)'
;MNSPKIRHHVRSINPNCAYHIMNKTWGGLYLMAPKDRVREIIIGILAKAKEKYPIIKLYYAVFLSNHFHMIAQGPNPDFSCFVGFIKREISKRIGIHHDLSGTFWGGRFDDTALPTENSTVDCLIYLLSQGPKEDLVERPQDWPGMQGVNHLMFGQKMQGVWFNGTAYAIAKNKASKLKNPPPVKRKDFYQNIELEFDPLPAWEDKTEEERQVIIREKVEEIIDQEKKRRQEDGKRVLGAKRAKAMNVFRGSPPLRPPFWKDRKRVITAWASLKDVATQEYIRWYWEFQTLYRMAAEAFKQGFTEPEFPPGAWRPTMFR
;
A
#
# COMPACT_ATOMS: atom_id res chain seq x y z
N MET A 1 -25.75 18.88 -23.87
CA MET A 1 -25.85 17.48 -23.42
C MET A 1 -25.88 17.47 -21.89
N ASN A 2 -26.81 16.76 -21.27
CA ASN A 2 -26.88 16.67 -19.81
C ASN A 2 -25.64 15.93 -19.27
N SER A 3 -24.99 16.48 -18.23
CA SER A 3 -23.85 15.81 -17.58
C SER A 3 -24.29 14.44 -17.05
N PRO A 4 -23.58 13.34 -17.37
CA PRO A 4 -23.99 12.00 -16.98
C PRO A 4 -23.96 11.81 -15.46
N LYS A 5 -25.05 11.26 -14.88
CA LYS A 5 -25.18 11.08 -13.42
C LYS A 5 -24.09 10.14 -12.87
N ILE A 6 -23.27 10.64 -11.96
CA ILE A 6 -22.14 9.91 -11.36
C ILE A 6 -22.65 9.05 -10.19
N ARG A 7 -22.83 7.74 -10.42
CA ARG A 7 -23.24 6.78 -9.37
C ARG A 7 -22.07 6.09 -8.66
N HIS A 8 -21.00 5.79 -9.41
CA HIS A 8 -19.78 5.18 -8.89
C HIS A 8 -18.58 5.88 -9.50
N HIS A 9 -17.66 6.31 -8.67
CA HIS A 9 -16.46 7.01 -9.10
C HIS A 9 -15.49 6.03 -9.75
N VAL A 10 -15.02 6.34 -10.95
CA VAL A 10 -13.96 5.59 -11.63
C VAL A 10 -12.63 5.92 -10.97
N ARG A 11 -11.68 4.98 -10.94
CA ARG A 11 -10.33 5.25 -10.43
C ARG A 11 -9.63 6.22 -11.39
N SER A 12 -9.18 7.34 -10.87
CA SER A 12 -8.43 8.37 -11.59
C SER A 12 -7.15 8.65 -10.79
N ILE A 13 -6.00 8.44 -11.42
CA ILE A 13 -4.68 8.64 -10.81
C ILE A 13 -3.98 9.72 -11.63
N ASN A 14 -3.71 10.85 -11.00
CA ASN A 14 -2.92 11.93 -11.58
C ASN A 14 -1.44 11.59 -11.37
N PRO A 15 -0.62 11.49 -12.43
CA PRO A 15 0.80 11.12 -12.31
C PRO A 15 1.62 12.11 -11.46
N ASN A 16 1.15 13.35 -11.33
CA ASN A 16 1.81 14.42 -10.58
C ASN A 16 1.35 14.52 -9.12
N CYS A 17 0.47 13.62 -8.67
CA CYS A 17 -0.06 13.62 -7.31
C CYS A 17 0.35 12.33 -6.58
N ALA A 18 0.75 12.46 -5.32
CA ALA A 18 0.92 11.31 -4.44
C ALA A 18 -0.43 10.84 -3.91
N TYR A 19 -0.51 9.55 -3.58
CA TYR A 19 -1.73 8.92 -3.10
C TYR A 19 -1.45 8.15 -1.82
N HIS A 20 -2.33 8.33 -0.84
CA HIS A 20 -2.49 7.40 0.27
C HIS A 20 -3.20 6.15 -0.24
N ILE A 21 -2.49 5.02 -0.19
CA ILE A 21 -3.00 3.72 -0.59
C ILE A 21 -3.30 2.93 0.68
N MET A 22 -4.46 2.28 0.73
CA MET A 22 -4.75 1.31 1.78
C MET A 22 -5.49 0.09 1.28
N ASN A 23 -5.25 -1.06 1.90
CA ASN A 23 -6.11 -2.21 1.71
C ASN A 23 -6.17 -3.10 2.94
N LYS A 24 -7.35 -3.68 3.17
CA LYS A 24 -7.60 -4.59 4.30
C LYS A 24 -7.63 -6.03 3.81
N THR A 25 -7.17 -6.94 4.66
CA THR A 25 -7.32 -8.37 4.47
C THR A 25 -8.79 -8.77 4.52
N TRP A 26 -9.09 -9.94 3.96
CA TRP A 26 -10.42 -10.51 4.00
C TRP A 26 -10.94 -10.61 5.45
N GLY A 27 -12.15 -10.10 5.71
CA GLY A 27 -12.77 -10.12 7.04
C GLY A 27 -11.99 -9.38 8.14
N GLY A 28 -10.97 -8.59 7.80
CA GLY A 28 -10.09 -7.97 8.79
C GLY A 28 -9.22 -8.97 9.56
N LEU A 29 -8.99 -10.16 8.99
CA LEU A 29 -8.16 -11.23 9.53
C LEU A 29 -6.69 -10.82 9.61
N TYR A 30 -5.95 -11.32 10.60
CA TYR A 30 -4.55 -11.02 10.83
C TYR A 30 -3.60 -11.80 9.89
N LEU A 31 -3.94 -11.89 8.60
CA LEU A 31 -3.21 -12.69 7.61
C LEU A 31 -1.77 -12.22 7.37
N MET A 32 -1.46 -10.97 7.73
CA MET A 32 -0.12 -10.38 7.66
C MET A 32 0.49 -10.22 9.06
N ALA A 33 0.03 -11.01 10.05
CA ALA A 33 0.64 -11.01 11.37
C ALA A 33 2.16 -11.14 11.25
N PRO A 34 2.95 -10.41 12.06
CA PRO A 34 4.39 -10.29 11.91
C PRO A 34 5.14 -11.54 12.43
N LYS A 35 4.76 -12.71 11.92
CA LYS A 35 5.42 -13.99 12.14
C LYS A 35 6.81 -13.97 11.53
N ASP A 36 7.63 -14.95 11.90
CA ASP A 36 8.99 -15.07 11.40
C ASP A 36 9.02 -15.06 9.87
N ARG A 37 9.94 -14.29 9.28
CA ARG A 37 10.12 -14.11 7.83
C ARG A 37 9.06 -13.27 7.10
N VAL A 38 7.91 -12.97 7.71
CA VAL A 38 6.85 -12.19 7.04
C VAL A 38 7.35 -10.80 6.67
N ARG A 39 8.08 -10.14 7.58
CA ARG A 39 8.67 -8.82 7.34
C ARG A 39 9.60 -8.83 6.13
N GLU A 40 10.55 -9.76 6.08
CA GLU A 40 11.54 -9.90 5.00
C GLU A 40 10.89 -10.26 3.66
N ILE A 41 9.82 -11.07 3.69
CA ILE A 41 9.02 -11.37 2.49
C ILE A 41 8.35 -10.10 1.96
N ILE A 42 7.71 -9.31 2.82
CA ILE A 42 7.04 -8.07 2.39
C ILE A 42 8.06 -7.06 1.85
N ILE A 43 9.20 -6.87 2.52
CA ILE A 43 10.28 -6.01 2.03
C ILE A 43 10.75 -6.47 0.63
N GLY A 44 10.97 -7.77 0.45
CA GLY A 44 11.39 -8.31 -0.85
C GLY A 44 10.34 -8.15 -1.95
N ILE A 45 9.05 -8.18 -1.60
CA ILE A 45 7.95 -7.91 -2.53
C ILE A 45 7.94 -6.44 -2.96
N LEU A 46 8.09 -5.51 -2.01
CA LEU A 46 8.11 -4.07 -2.30
C LEU A 46 9.32 -3.71 -3.17
N ALA A 47 10.50 -4.23 -2.85
CA ALA A 47 11.71 -4.00 -3.64
C ALA A 47 11.55 -4.52 -5.08
N LYS A 48 10.99 -5.73 -5.27
CA LYS A 48 10.65 -6.22 -6.62
C LYS A 48 9.56 -5.44 -7.32
N ALA A 49 8.63 -4.85 -6.58
CA ALA A 49 7.63 -3.98 -7.16
C ALA A 49 8.30 -2.71 -7.73
N LYS A 50 9.26 -2.11 -7.00
CA LYS A 50 10.04 -0.96 -7.49
C LYS A 50 10.90 -1.32 -8.71
N GLU A 51 11.60 -2.45 -8.69
CA GLU A 51 12.36 -2.93 -9.87
C GLU A 51 11.46 -3.09 -11.10
N LYS A 52 10.24 -3.61 -10.91
CA LYS A 52 9.31 -3.90 -12.01
C LYS A 52 8.60 -2.64 -12.53
N TYR A 53 8.36 -1.67 -11.67
CA TYR A 53 7.66 -0.43 -11.99
C TYR A 53 8.51 0.78 -11.58
N PRO A 54 9.66 1.02 -12.24
CA PRO A 54 10.64 2.01 -11.82
C PRO A 54 10.12 3.46 -11.90
N ILE A 55 9.06 3.70 -12.68
CA ILE A 55 8.39 5.00 -12.76
C ILE A 55 7.54 5.34 -11.51
N ILE A 56 7.24 4.34 -10.67
CA ILE A 56 6.44 4.53 -9.46
C ILE A 56 7.36 4.89 -8.31
N LYS A 57 7.17 6.11 -7.79
CA LYS A 57 7.80 6.55 -6.54
C LYS A 57 7.05 5.95 -5.36
N LEU A 58 7.76 5.32 -4.44
CA LEU A 58 7.25 4.79 -3.17
C LEU A 58 7.92 5.55 -2.03
N TYR A 59 7.17 6.38 -1.33
CA TYR A 59 7.71 7.26 -0.29
C TYR A 59 7.73 6.61 1.08
N TYR A 60 6.73 5.79 1.39
CA TYR A 60 6.68 5.07 2.66
C TYR A 60 5.68 3.91 2.58
N ALA A 61 5.91 2.90 3.42
CA ALA A 61 4.99 1.78 3.59
C ALA A 61 5.02 1.23 5.02
N VAL A 62 3.84 0.84 5.51
CA VAL A 62 3.66 0.13 6.78
C VAL A 62 2.57 -0.93 6.63
N PHE A 63 2.88 -2.15 7.10
CA PHE A 63 2.03 -3.31 7.06
C PHE A 63 1.74 -3.75 8.50
N LEU A 64 0.47 -3.57 8.89
CA LEU A 64 -0.07 -4.13 10.12
C LEU A 64 -0.61 -5.54 9.85
N SER A 65 -1.13 -6.21 10.88
CA SER A 65 -1.55 -7.62 10.74
C SER A 65 -2.73 -7.84 9.79
N ASN A 66 -3.66 -6.88 9.65
CA ASN A 66 -4.87 -7.02 8.83
C ASN A 66 -5.03 -5.94 7.74
N HIS A 67 -4.08 -5.03 7.60
CA HIS A 67 -4.11 -4.02 6.54
C HIS A 67 -2.74 -3.40 6.35
N PHE A 68 -2.59 -2.67 5.24
CA PHE A 68 -1.40 -1.89 4.99
C PHE A 68 -1.76 -0.49 4.56
N HIS A 69 -0.78 0.40 4.71
CA HIS A 69 -0.78 1.76 4.20
C HIS A 69 0.51 2.02 3.42
N MET A 70 0.40 2.75 2.32
CA MET A 70 1.54 3.24 1.54
C MET A 70 1.29 4.66 1.04
N ILE A 71 2.36 5.38 0.76
CA ILE A 71 2.32 6.62 -0.02
C ILE A 71 3.12 6.37 -1.29
N ALA A 72 2.48 6.50 -2.45
CA ALA A 72 3.14 6.32 -3.74
C ALA A 72 2.64 7.33 -4.77
N GLN A 73 3.42 7.55 -5.81
CA GLN A 73 3.10 8.44 -6.93
C GLN A 73 3.53 7.80 -8.25
N GLY A 74 2.75 8.04 -9.30
CA GLY A 74 3.11 7.69 -10.67
C GLY A 74 1.89 7.51 -11.58
N PRO A 75 2.11 7.27 -12.88
CA PRO A 75 1.04 7.19 -13.85
C PRO A 75 0.25 5.88 -13.74
N ASN A 76 -1.04 5.92 -14.09
CA ASN A 76 -1.76 4.72 -14.49
C ASN A 76 -1.39 4.35 -15.95
N PRO A 77 -1.39 3.06 -16.32
CA PRO A 77 -1.83 1.90 -15.53
C PRO A 77 -0.77 1.37 -14.53
N ASP A 78 0.48 1.81 -14.63
CA ASP A 78 1.60 1.29 -13.81
C ASP A 78 1.35 1.39 -12.32
N PHE A 79 0.73 2.49 -11.84
CA PHE A 79 0.36 2.65 -10.44
C PHE A 79 -0.58 1.55 -9.96
N SER A 80 -1.65 1.29 -10.70
CA SER A 80 -2.61 0.22 -10.38
C SER A 80 -1.98 -1.17 -10.51
N CYS A 81 -1.10 -1.37 -11.49
CA CYS A 81 -0.34 -2.60 -11.69
C CYS A 81 0.69 -2.85 -10.58
N PHE A 82 1.35 -1.81 -10.08
CA PHE A 82 2.28 -1.84 -8.96
C PHE A 82 1.60 -2.32 -7.68
N VAL A 83 0.48 -1.70 -7.30
CA VAL A 83 -0.30 -2.13 -6.13
C VAL A 83 -0.88 -3.53 -6.34
N GLY A 84 -1.34 -3.84 -7.56
CA GLY A 84 -1.82 -5.17 -7.94
C GLY A 84 -0.74 -6.26 -7.80
N PHE A 85 0.49 -5.95 -8.21
CA PHE A 85 1.65 -6.82 -8.04
C PHE A 85 1.92 -7.09 -6.56
N ILE A 86 2.03 -6.05 -5.74
CA ILE A 86 2.27 -6.16 -4.29
C ILE A 86 1.22 -7.06 -3.65
N LYS A 87 -0.06 -6.76 -3.88
CA LYS A 87 -1.18 -7.53 -3.33
C LYS A 87 -1.13 -9.00 -3.75
N ARG A 88 -0.87 -9.27 -5.04
CA ARG A 88 -0.79 -10.64 -5.57
C ARG A 88 0.37 -11.41 -4.95
N GLU A 89 1.56 -10.82 -4.91
CA GLU A 89 2.74 -11.48 -4.37
C GLU A 89 2.63 -11.72 -2.87
N ILE A 90 2.00 -10.80 -2.12
CA ILE A 90 1.67 -11.02 -0.70
C ILE A 90 0.76 -12.23 -0.55
N SER A 91 -0.37 -12.26 -1.28
CA SER A 91 -1.31 -13.37 -1.21
C SER A 91 -0.66 -14.71 -1.52
N LYS A 92 0.19 -14.76 -2.55
CA LYS A 92 0.92 -15.99 -2.91
C LYS A 92 1.93 -16.40 -1.85
N ARG A 93 2.79 -15.48 -1.41
CA ARG A 93 3.97 -15.79 -0.60
C ARG A 93 3.61 -15.97 0.87
N ILE A 94 2.81 -15.06 1.41
CA ILE A 94 2.28 -15.20 2.78
C ILE A 94 1.28 -16.35 2.84
N GLY A 95 0.47 -16.54 1.79
CA GLY A 95 -0.40 -17.70 1.67
C GLY A 95 0.35 -19.02 1.79
N ILE A 96 1.43 -19.22 1.03
CA ILE A 96 2.30 -20.40 1.17
C ILE A 96 2.95 -20.47 2.56
N HIS A 97 3.41 -19.34 3.10
CA HIS A 97 4.11 -19.30 4.39
C HIS A 97 3.21 -19.68 5.58
N HIS A 98 1.92 -19.36 5.50
CA HIS A 98 0.92 -19.64 6.53
C HIS A 98 -0.03 -20.79 6.17
N ASP A 99 0.23 -21.50 5.06
CA ASP A 99 -0.65 -22.55 4.52
C ASP A 99 -2.11 -22.10 4.36
N LEU A 100 -2.30 -20.89 3.82
CA LEU A 100 -3.62 -20.29 3.63
C LEU A 100 -4.20 -20.67 2.27
N SER A 101 -5.51 -20.87 2.25
CA SER A 101 -6.32 -21.00 1.04
C SER A 101 -7.41 -19.92 0.99
N GLY A 102 -7.91 -19.64 -0.22
CA GLY A 102 -9.01 -18.69 -0.43
C GLY A 102 -8.59 -17.22 -0.54
N THR A 103 -9.52 -16.33 -0.21
CA THR A 103 -9.40 -14.88 -0.44
C THR A 103 -8.51 -14.22 0.61
N PHE A 104 -7.45 -13.55 0.17
CA PHE A 104 -6.55 -12.81 1.07
C PHE A 104 -7.02 -11.38 1.36
N TRP A 105 -7.57 -10.68 0.36
CA TRP A 105 -7.92 -9.26 0.42
C TRP A 105 -9.42 -9.05 0.47
N GLY A 106 -9.89 -8.07 1.26
CA GLY A 106 -11.30 -7.73 1.36
C GLY A 106 -11.90 -7.10 0.10
N GLY A 107 -11.07 -6.65 -0.83
CA GLY A 107 -11.52 -6.02 -2.08
C GLY A 107 -10.40 -5.33 -2.84
N ARG A 108 -10.77 -4.39 -3.71
CA ARG A 108 -9.80 -3.46 -4.36
C ARG A 108 -9.15 -2.57 -3.30
N PHE A 109 -7.98 -2.03 -3.62
CA PHE A 109 -7.33 -1.06 -2.74
C PHE A 109 -8.03 0.30 -2.85
N ASP A 110 -8.04 1.03 -1.74
CA ASP A 110 -8.49 2.42 -1.71
C ASP A 110 -7.30 3.34 -1.99
N ASP A 111 -7.60 4.45 -2.65
CA ASP A 111 -6.68 5.51 -3.04
C ASP A 111 -7.31 6.84 -2.67
N THR A 112 -6.56 7.67 -1.96
CA THR A 112 -6.96 9.04 -1.67
C THR A 112 -5.82 9.99 -2.00
N ALA A 113 -6.12 11.05 -2.73
CA ALA A 113 -5.10 11.97 -3.23
C ALA A 113 -4.52 12.86 -2.13
N LEU A 114 -3.23 13.15 -2.25
CA LEU A 114 -2.46 14.04 -1.39
C LEU A 114 -1.93 15.18 -2.29
N PRO A 115 -2.80 16.16 -2.63
CA PRO A 115 -2.49 17.16 -3.65
C PRO A 115 -1.49 18.23 -3.22
N THR A 116 -1.16 18.32 -1.93
CA THR A 116 -0.24 19.33 -1.38
C THR A 116 0.93 18.68 -0.65
N GLU A 117 2.04 19.40 -0.55
CA GLU A 117 3.19 18.99 0.28
C GLU A 117 2.76 18.69 1.72
N ASN A 118 2.00 19.60 2.34
CA ASN A 118 1.47 19.40 3.70
C ASN A 118 0.63 18.12 3.80
N SER A 119 -0.23 17.83 2.82
CA SER A 119 -1.04 16.61 2.83
C SER A 119 -0.19 15.34 2.76
N THR A 120 0.95 15.38 2.04
CA THR A 120 1.88 14.25 2.00
C THR A 120 2.64 14.07 3.31
N VAL A 121 3.06 15.17 3.95
CA VAL A 121 3.74 15.15 5.25
C VAL A 121 2.79 14.68 6.35
N ASP A 122 1.59 15.24 6.43
CA ASP A 122 0.56 14.84 7.40
C ASP A 122 0.17 13.36 7.23
N CYS A 123 0.06 12.90 5.99
CA CYS A 123 -0.17 11.48 5.71
C CYS A 123 1.01 10.61 6.18
N LEU A 124 2.26 11.04 5.96
CA LEU A 124 3.43 10.32 6.45
C LEU A 124 3.42 10.23 7.98
N ILE A 125 3.14 11.32 8.69
CA ILE A 125 3.01 11.33 10.16
C ILE A 125 1.92 10.33 10.61
N TYR A 126 0.77 10.31 9.93
CA TYR A 126 -0.28 9.31 10.18
C TYR A 126 0.16 7.86 9.92
N LEU A 127 1.02 7.62 8.92
CA LEU A 127 1.58 6.29 8.65
C LEU A 127 2.67 5.90 9.65
N LEU A 128 3.47 6.86 10.12
CA LEU A 128 4.48 6.66 11.16
C LEU A 128 3.83 6.32 12.51
N SER A 129 2.62 6.82 12.79
CA SER A 129 1.91 6.52 14.04
C SER A 129 1.26 5.13 14.09
N GLN A 130 1.25 4.39 12.97
CA GLN A 130 0.73 3.02 12.93
C GLN A 130 1.52 2.10 13.86
N GLY A 131 0.81 1.29 14.64
CA GLY A 131 1.38 0.52 15.73
C GLY A 131 0.99 1.13 17.07
N PRO A 132 1.58 2.27 17.49
CA PRO A 132 1.15 2.99 18.68
C PRO A 132 -0.31 3.44 18.66
N LYS A 133 -0.79 3.94 17.52
CA LYS A 133 -2.18 4.40 17.33
C LYS A 133 -3.22 3.29 17.47
N GLU A 134 -2.82 2.04 17.21
CA GLU A 134 -3.64 0.83 17.36
C GLU A 134 -3.40 0.12 18.70
N ASP A 135 -2.69 0.76 19.64
CA ASP A 135 -2.31 0.20 20.94
C ASP A 135 -1.52 -1.13 20.80
N LEU A 136 -0.74 -1.30 19.72
CA LEU A 136 0.02 -2.53 19.47
C LEU A 136 1.41 -2.50 20.10
N VAL A 137 2.08 -1.35 20.07
CA VAL A 137 3.45 -1.14 20.56
C VAL A 137 3.60 0.27 21.10
N GLU A 138 4.62 0.53 21.93
CA GLU A 138 4.81 1.85 22.55
C GLU A 138 5.35 2.85 21.53
N ARG A 139 6.35 2.43 20.74
CA ARG A 139 7.03 3.25 19.73
C ARG A 139 6.83 2.68 18.33
N PRO A 140 6.75 3.51 17.26
CA PRO A 140 6.64 3.01 15.88
C PRO A 140 7.69 1.95 15.50
N GLN A 141 8.93 2.17 15.92
CA GLN A 141 10.09 1.31 15.68
C GLN A 141 9.99 -0.07 16.33
N ASP A 142 9.15 -0.22 17.35
CA ASP A 142 8.95 -1.49 18.07
C ASP A 142 8.00 -2.43 17.32
N TRP A 143 7.30 -1.95 16.29
CA TRP A 143 6.42 -2.78 15.48
C TRP A 143 7.24 -3.85 14.73
N PRO A 144 6.99 -5.16 14.97
CA PRO A 144 7.80 -6.22 14.39
C PRO A 144 7.45 -6.55 12.92
N GLY A 145 6.37 -5.99 12.38
CA GLY A 145 6.00 -6.18 10.99
C GLY A 145 6.81 -5.31 10.03
N MET A 146 6.42 -5.28 8.76
CA MET A 146 7.08 -4.40 7.81
C MET A 146 6.66 -2.94 8.07
N GLN A 147 7.65 -2.11 8.38
CA GLN A 147 7.56 -0.67 8.53
C GLN A 147 8.87 -0.06 8.06
N GLY A 148 8.83 1.19 7.57
CA GLY A 148 10.00 1.92 7.09
C GLY A 148 10.60 2.92 8.09
N VAL A 149 10.08 3.01 9.32
CA VAL A 149 10.45 4.07 10.28
C VAL A 149 11.93 4.00 10.67
N ASN A 150 12.51 2.82 10.89
CA ASN A 150 13.95 2.74 11.23
C ASN A 150 14.85 3.15 10.06
N HIS A 151 14.40 2.90 8.83
CA HIS A 151 15.10 3.39 7.64
C HIS A 151 15.07 4.91 7.60
N LEU A 152 13.89 5.51 7.78
CA LEU A 152 13.74 6.97 7.76
C LEU A 152 14.37 7.69 8.97
N MET A 153 14.50 7.05 10.14
CA MET A 153 15.11 7.65 11.33
C MET A 153 16.64 7.53 11.37
N PHE A 154 17.19 6.43 10.85
CA PHE A 154 18.56 6.00 11.13
C PHE A 154 19.32 5.48 9.89
N GLY A 155 18.74 5.56 8.70
CA GLY A 155 19.35 5.00 7.49
C GLY A 155 19.47 3.47 7.51
N GLN A 156 18.70 2.78 8.36
CA GLN A 156 18.77 1.33 8.44
C GLN A 156 18.38 0.70 7.09
N LYS A 157 19.26 -0.16 6.57
CA LYS A 157 18.99 -0.91 5.33
C LYS A 157 17.76 -1.80 5.46
N MET A 158 16.87 -1.72 4.49
CA MET A 158 15.65 -2.52 4.44
C MET A 158 15.90 -3.79 3.64
N GLN A 159 16.42 -4.81 4.32
CA GLN A 159 16.75 -6.09 3.70
C GLN A 159 15.53 -7.02 3.63
N GLY A 160 15.24 -7.51 2.44
CA GLY A 160 14.20 -8.47 2.14
C GLY A 160 14.72 -9.68 1.38
N VAL A 161 13.81 -10.64 1.17
CA VAL A 161 14.12 -11.86 0.41
C VAL A 161 13.15 -12.07 -0.73
N TRP A 162 13.67 -12.42 -1.90
CA TRP A 162 12.89 -12.76 -3.07
C TRP A 162 13.15 -14.18 -3.54
N PHE A 163 12.14 -15.04 -3.46
CA PHE A 163 12.20 -16.36 -4.11
C PHE A 163 11.92 -16.24 -5.61
N ASN A 164 12.87 -16.64 -6.44
CA ASN A 164 12.70 -16.73 -7.89
C ASN A 164 12.04 -18.06 -8.27
N GLY A 165 10.71 -18.09 -8.17
CA GLY A 165 9.91 -19.29 -8.46
C GLY A 165 10.02 -19.77 -9.91
N THR A 166 10.19 -18.85 -10.87
CA THR A 166 10.36 -19.19 -12.29
C THR A 166 11.68 -19.92 -12.52
N ALA A 167 12.80 -19.38 -12.03
CA ALA A 167 14.10 -20.04 -12.14
C ALA A 167 14.10 -21.39 -11.43
N TYR A 168 13.46 -21.49 -10.26
CA TYR A 168 13.30 -22.76 -9.54
C TYR A 168 12.51 -23.79 -10.36
N ALA A 169 11.39 -23.39 -10.96
CA ALA A 169 10.57 -24.28 -11.80
C ALA A 169 11.34 -24.75 -13.05
N ILE A 170 12.05 -23.85 -13.73
CA ILE A 170 12.91 -24.19 -14.87
C ILE A 170 13.99 -25.19 -14.47
N ALA A 171 14.69 -24.94 -13.36
CA ALA A 171 15.73 -25.84 -12.86
C ALA A 171 15.16 -27.22 -12.49
N LYS A 172 13.99 -27.25 -11.84
CA LYS A 172 13.29 -28.51 -11.50
C LYS A 172 12.90 -29.29 -12.76
N ASN A 173 12.35 -28.62 -13.77
CA ASN A 173 11.96 -29.23 -15.04
C ASN A 173 13.17 -29.73 -15.85
N LYS A 174 14.32 -29.05 -15.75
CA LYS A 174 15.56 -29.50 -16.37
C LYS A 174 16.11 -30.73 -15.66
N ALA A 175 16.13 -30.72 -14.33
CA ALA A 175 16.59 -31.85 -13.53
C ALA A 175 15.74 -33.10 -13.78
N SER A 176 14.41 -32.98 -13.84
CA SER A 176 13.50 -34.13 -14.05
C SER A 176 13.67 -34.88 -15.38
N LYS A 177 14.40 -34.30 -16.35
CA LYS A 177 14.72 -34.93 -17.63
C LYS A 177 16.02 -35.77 -17.61
N LEU A 178 16.78 -35.71 -16.52
CA LEU A 178 18.05 -36.42 -16.37
C LEU A 178 17.81 -37.82 -15.78
N LYS A 179 18.60 -38.81 -16.21
CA LYS A 179 18.55 -40.18 -15.66
C LYS A 179 18.88 -40.20 -14.16
N ASN A 180 19.79 -39.33 -13.73
CA ASN A 180 20.19 -39.12 -12.33
C ASN A 180 20.09 -37.62 -11.99
N PRO A 181 18.91 -37.14 -11.54
CA PRO A 181 18.68 -35.72 -11.31
C PRO A 181 19.41 -35.22 -10.05
N PRO A 182 20.18 -34.12 -10.11
CA PRO A 182 20.73 -33.49 -8.91
C PRO A 182 19.61 -32.82 -8.10
N PRO A 183 19.75 -32.71 -6.76
CA PRO A 183 18.74 -32.07 -5.92
C PRO A 183 18.67 -30.56 -6.16
N VAL A 184 17.52 -30.07 -6.64
CA VAL A 184 17.26 -28.63 -6.81
C VAL A 184 16.72 -28.05 -5.49
N LYS A 185 17.58 -27.38 -4.71
CA LYS A 185 17.21 -26.85 -3.39
C LYS A 185 16.60 -25.47 -3.52
N ARG A 186 15.44 -25.23 -2.88
CA ARG A 186 14.75 -23.92 -2.92
C ARG A 186 15.63 -22.76 -2.43
N LYS A 187 16.51 -23.02 -1.46
CA LYS A 187 17.41 -22.01 -0.88
C LYS A 187 18.31 -21.34 -1.94
N ASP A 188 18.68 -22.06 -2.99
CA ASP A 188 19.56 -21.58 -4.05
C ASP A 188 18.87 -20.57 -5.00
N PHE A 189 17.55 -20.40 -4.85
CA PHE A 189 16.73 -19.48 -5.65
C PHE A 189 16.17 -18.32 -4.83
N TYR A 190 16.60 -18.16 -3.58
CA TYR A 190 16.35 -16.94 -2.81
C TYR A 190 17.43 -15.92 -3.12
N GLN A 191 16.99 -14.69 -3.35
CA GLN A 191 17.83 -13.52 -3.55
C GLN A 191 17.63 -12.57 -2.38
N ASN A 192 18.71 -12.07 -1.79
CA ASN A 192 18.64 -10.93 -0.89
C ASN A 192 18.44 -9.68 -1.76
N ILE A 193 17.55 -8.81 -1.32
CA ILE A 193 17.20 -7.59 -2.04
C ILE A 193 16.97 -6.47 -1.04
N GLU A 194 17.38 -5.26 -1.40
CA GLU A 194 17.21 -4.07 -0.58
C GLU A 194 16.05 -3.24 -1.11
N LEU A 195 15.21 -2.72 -0.21
CA LEU A 195 14.17 -1.75 -0.51
C LEU A 195 14.69 -0.35 -0.20
N GLU A 196 14.52 0.57 -1.13
CA GLU A 196 14.77 2.00 -0.89
C GLU A 196 13.48 2.78 -1.10
N PHE A 197 13.24 3.77 -0.24
CA PHE A 197 12.14 4.71 -0.40
C PHE A 197 12.61 5.95 -1.16
N ASP A 198 11.71 6.49 -1.98
CA ASP A 198 11.92 7.79 -2.59
C ASP A 198 11.69 8.89 -1.54
N PRO A 199 12.43 10.01 -1.59
CA PRO A 199 12.16 11.12 -0.69
C PRO A 199 10.81 11.77 -1.00
N LEU A 200 10.09 12.21 0.04
CA LEU A 200 8.86 12.96 -0.14
C LEU A 200 9.10 14.21 -1.00
N PRO A 201 8.17 14.60 -1.88
CA PRO A 201 8.31 15.82 -2.69
C PRO A 201 8.56 17.07 -1.83
N ALA A 202 7.86 17.18 -0.69
CA ALA A 202 8.01 18.29 0.26
C ALA A 202 9.42 18.45 0.85
N TRP A 203 10.26 17.42 0.76
CA TRP A 203 11.60 17.39 1.31
C TRP A 203 12.66 17.03 0.26
N GLU A 204 12.35 17.17 -1.03
CA GLU A 204 13.26 16.80 -2.13
C GLU A 204 14.58 17.59 -2.08
N ASP A 205 14.53 18.82 -1.57
CA ASP A 205 15.66 19.74 -1.33
C ASP A 205 16.53 19.39 -0.12
N LYS A 206 16.03 18.55 0.80
CA LYS A 206 16.73 18.20 2.04
C LYS A 206 17.72 17.06 1.83
N THR A 207 18.83 17.12 2.57
CA THR A 207 19.76 15.99 2.73
C THR A 207 19.10 14.82 3.48
N GLU A 208 19.69 13.63 3.40
CA GLU A 208 19.18 12.48 4.15
C GLU A 208 19.22 12.75 5.67
N GLU A 209 20.29 13.36 6.16
CA GLU A 209 20.49 13.68 7.57
C GLU A 209 19.42 14.64 8.10
N GLU A 210 19.10 15.69 7.33
CA GLU A 210 18.04 16.66 7.68
C GLU A 210 16.66 15.98 7.73
N ARG A 211 16.36 15.11 6.76
CA ARG A 211 15.11 14.32 6.76
C ARG A 211 15.04 13.40 7.98
N GLN A 212 16.14 12.74 8.33
CA GLN A 212 16.20 11.87 9.49
C GLN A 212 15.99 12.64 10.81
N VAL A 213 16.51 13.87 10.94
CA VAL A 213 16.24 14.75 12.09
C VAL A 213 14.75 15.03 12.23
N ILE A 214 14.11 15.51 11.15
CA ILE A 214 12.68 15.81 11.13
C ILE A 214 11.86 14.56 11.50
N ILE A 215 12.20 13.40 10.96
CA ILE A 215 11.48 12.16 11.25
C ILE A 215 11.64 11.75 12.71
N ARG A 216 12.83 11.89 13.31
CA ARG A 216 13.03 11.57 14.73
C ARG A 216 12.18 12.47 15.62
N GLU A 217 12.15 13.78 15.34
CA GLU A 217 11.29 14.73 16.08
C GLU A 217 9.81 14.33 15.99
N LYS A 218 9.32 14.01 14.77
CA LYS A 218 7.93 13.56 14.58
C LYS A 218 7.61 12.24 15.25
N VAL A 219 8.56 11.29 15.28
CA VAL A 219 8.36 10.02 15.98
C VAL A 219 8.27 10.22 17.50
N GLU A 220 9.08 11.10 18.09
CA GLU A 220 8.98 11.40 19.52
C GLU A 220 7.66 12.13 19.85
N GLU A 221 7.22 13.09 19.02
CA GLU A 221 5.88 13.71 19.15
C GLU A 221 4.76 12.65 19.14
N ILE A 222 4.83 11.68 18.21
CA ILE A 222 3.86 10.57 18.12
C ILE A 222 3.88 9.73 19.40
N ILE A 223 5.06 9.39 19.92
CA ILE A 223 5.21 8.56 21.11
C ILE A 223 4.52 9.25 22.31
N ASP A 224 4.81 10.54 22.52
CA ASP A 224 4.24 11.31 23.62
C ASP A 224 2.72 11.47 23.50
N GLN A 225 2.23 11.81 22.30
CA GLN A 225 0.80 11.94 22.03
C GLN A 225 0.05 10.63 22.29
N GLU A 226 0.53 9.51 21.75
CA GLU A 226 -0.14 8.22 21.88
C GLU A 226 -0.03 7.65 23.29
N LYS A 227 1.07 7.91 24.01
CA LYS A 227 1.21 7.57 25.42
C LYS A 227 0.21 8.32 26.27
N LYS A 228 0.06 9.63 26.07
CA LYS A 228 -0.93 10.46 26.76
C LYS A 228 -2.35 9.97 26.48
N ARG A 229 -2.71 9.75 25.20
CA ARG A 229 -4.01 9.18 24.82
C ARG A 229 -4.29 7.86 25.52
N ARG A 230 -3.31 6.94 25.54
CA ARG A 230 -3.46 5.64 26.22
C ARG A 230 -3.70 5.79 27.73
N GLN A 231 -3.02 6.73 28.38
CA GLN A 231 -3.22 7.01 29.81
C GLN A 231 -4.64 7.53 30.08
N GLU A 232 -5.12 8.46 29.27
CA GLU A 232 -6.48 9.01 29.36
C GLU A 232 -7.55 7.93 29.10
N ASP A 233 -7.32 7.06 28.11
CA ASP A 233 -8.21 5.95 27.75
C ASP A 233 -8.14 4.74 28.73
N GLY A 234 -7.18 4.73 29.67
CA GLY A 234 -6.91 3.60 30.55
C GLY A 234 -6.42 2.33 29.82
N LYS A 235 -5.78 2.49 28.66
CA LYS A 235 -5.32 1.40 27.79
C LYS A 235 -3.85 1.08 27.99
N ARG A 236 -3.45 -0.12 27.53
CA ARG A 236 -2.06 -0.58 27.48
C ARG A 236 -1.76 -1.17 26.11
N VAL A 237 -0.50 -1.13 25.72
CA VAL A 237 -0.06 -1.73 24.46
C VAL A 237 -0.11 -3.26 24.52
N LEU A 238 -0.42 -3.89 23.38
CA LEU A 238 -0.39 -5.34 23.23
C LEU A 238 1.04 -5.90 23.41
N GLY A 239 2.02 -5.21 22.83
CA GLY A 239 3.44 -5.59 22.80
C GLY A 239 3.81 -6.47 21.61
N ALA A 240 5.02 -6.27 21.08
CA ALA A 240 5.54 -6.95 19.88
C ALA A 240 5.46 -8.48 19.99
N LYS A 241 5.83 -9.07 21.14
CA LYS A 241 5.77 -10.53 21.35
C LYS A 241 4.36 -11.08 21.15
N ARG A 242 3.34 -10.40 21.68
CA ARG A 242 1.94 -10.82 21.52
C ARG A 242 1.43 -10.56 20.11
N ALA A 243 1.82 -9.44 19.49
CA ALA A 243 1.50 -9.17 18.08
C ALA A 243 2.04 -10.28 17.15
N LYS A 244 3.28 -10.74 17.37
CA LYS A 244 3.84 -11.91 16.66
C LYS A 244 3.08 -13.20 16.97
N ALA A 245 2.61 -13.38 18.20
CA ALA A 245 1.89 -14.60 18.60
C ALA A 245 0.45 -14.69 18.06
N MET A 246 -0.13 -13.60 17.53
CA MET A 246 -1.52 -13.57 17.06
C MET A 246 -1.83 -14.68 16.04
N ASN A 247 -3.00 -15.28 16.16
CA ASN A 247 -3.50 -16.26 15.19
C ASN A 247 -3.97 -15.51 13.93
N VAL A 248 -3.53 -15.97 12.76
CA VAL A 248 -3.82 -15.36 11.45
C VAL A 248 -5.32 -15.40 11.08
N PHE A 249 -6.08 -16.35 11.65
CA PHE A 249 -7.53 -16.49 11.49
C PHE A 249 -8.34 -15.73 12.54
N ARG A 250 -7.69 -15.04 13.49
CA ARG A 250 -8.36 -14.00 14.28
C ARG A 250 -8.33 -12.70 13.49
N GLY A 251 -9.23 -11.78 13.82
CA GLY A 251 -9.32 -10.51 13.13
C GLY A 251 -10.21 -9.51 13.83
N SER A 252 -10.17 -8.29 13.32
CA SER A 252 -11.11 -7.23 13.68
C SER A 252 -12.11 -7.11 12.53
N PRO A 253 -13.31 -7.73 12.63
CA PRO A 253 -14.27 -7.73 11.54
C PRO A 253 -14.69 -6.30 11.19
N PRO A 254 -15.09 -6.05 9.93
CA PRO A 254 -15.66 -4.76 9.58
C PRO A 254 -16.91 -4.47 10.42
N LEU A 255 -17.25 -3.18 10.54
CA LEU A 255 -18.49 -2.75 11.18
C LEU A 255 -19.69 -3.48 10.56
N ARG A 256 -20.70 -3.78 11.38
CA ARG A 256 -21.90 -4.42 10.87
C ARG A 256 -22.63 -3.50 9.88
N PRO A 257 -23.17 -4.05 8.79
CA PRO A 257 -24.11 -3.33 7.93
C PRO A 257 -25.17 -2.55 8.70
N PRO A 258 -25.56 -1.33 8.28
CA PRO A 258 -25.21 -0.69 7.01
C PRO A 258 -24.17 0.45 7.15
N PHE A 259 -22.94 0.15 7.54
CA PHE A 259 -21.85 1.14 7.70
C PHE A 259 -21.50 1.96 6.44
N TRP A 260 -21.99 1.58 5.26
CA TRP A 260 -21.73 2.25 3.99
C TRP A 260 -22.74 3.33 3.62
N LYS A 261 -23.91 3.38 4.28
CA LYS A 261 -24.96 4.34 3.93
C LYS A 261 -24.48 5.79 4.03
N ASP A 262 -23.57 6.06 4.95
CA ASP A 262 -23.04 7.40 5.22
C ASP A 262 -21.63 7.62 4.66
N ARG A 263 -20.99 6.59 4.10
CA ARG A 263 -19.63 6.70 3.56
C ARG A 263 -19.64 7.28 2.15
N LYS A 264 -19.21 8.53 2.03
CA LYS A 264 -18.88 9.15 0.75
C LYS A 264 -17.43 8.83 0.38
N ARG A 265 -17.14 8.77 -0.93
CA ARG A 265 -15.76 8.67 -1.41
C ARG A 265 -15.01 9.92 -0.98
N VAL A 266 -13.90 9.71 -0.28
CA VAL A 266 -12.93 10.78 0.00
C VAL A 266 -12.06 10.94 -1.25
N ILE A 267 -12.02 12.16 -1.81
CA ILE A 267 -11.26 12.45 -3.04
C ILE A 267 -9.83 12.86 -2.68
N THR A 268 -9.69 13.76 -1.71
CA THR A 268 -8.43 14.25 -1.16
C THR A 268 -8.40 14.00 0.36
N ALA A 269 -7.24 13.63 0.90
CA ALA A 269 -7.02 13.43 2.34
C ALA A 269 -5.95 14.39 2.83
N TRP A 270 -6.02 14.76 4.11
CA TRP A 270 -5.03 15.62 4.77
C TRP A 270 -4.82 16.97 4.07
N ALA A 271 -5.80 17.42 3.30
CA ALA A 271 -5.70 18.60 2.45
C ALA A 271 -6.87 19.55 2.71
N SER A 272 -6.57 20.84 2.82
CA SER A 272 -7.59 21.88 2.98
C SER A 272 -8.34 22.09 1.67
N LEU A 273 -9.67 22.09 1.68
CA LEU A 273 -10.47 22.42 0.49
C LEU A 273 -10.32 23.89 0.03
N LYS A 274 -9.71 24.74 0.86
CA LYS A 274 -9.40 26.13 0.51
C LYS A 274 -8.06 26.28 -0.22
N ASP A 275 -7.21 25.26 -0.17
CA ASP A 275 -5.91 25.27 -0.83
C ASP A 275 -6.06 25.18 -2.36
N VAL A 276 -5.22 25.93 -3.08
CA VAL A 276 -5.32 26.08 -4.54
C VAL A 276 -5.03 24.76 -5.25
N ALA A 277 -3.93 24.07 -4.90
CA ALA A 277 -3.57 22.78 -5.51
C ALA A 277 -4.64 21.71 -5.23
N THR A 278 -5.26 21.77 -4.05
CA THR A 278 -6.40 20.90 -3.70
C THR A 278 -7.62 21.19 -4.58
N GLN A 279 -7.96 22.45 -4.81
CA GLN A 279 -9.05 22.83 -5.70
C GLN A 279 -8.78 22.45 -7.15
N GLU A 280 -7.56 22.66 -7.64
CA GLU A 280 -7.13 22.24 -8.98
C GLU A 280 -7.23 20.73 -9.15
N TYR A 281 -6.75 19.95 -8.18
CA TYR A 281 -6.89 18.49 -8.20
C TYR A 281 -8.37 18.07 -8.25
N ILE A 282 -9.24 18.70 -7.45
CA ILE A 282 -10.68 18.39 -7.45
C ILE A 282 -11.33 18.72 -8.80
N ARG A 283 -10.95 19.84 -9.44
CA ARG A 283 -11.43 20.19 -10.79
C ARG A 283 -10.99 19.13 -11.81
N TRP A 284 -9.70 18.81 -11.84
CA TRP A 284 -9.15 17.74 -12.68
C TRP A 284 -9.86 16.40 -12.46
N TYR A 285 -10.12 16.05 -11.20
CA TYR A 285 -10.79 14.82 -10.83
C TYR A 285 -12.19 14.74 -11.46
N TRP A 286 -12.99 15.80 -11.33
CA TRP A 286 -14.36 15.83 -11.88
C TRP A 286 -14.39 15.92 -13.39
N GLU A 287 -13.43 16.62 -14.00
CA GLU A 287 -13.23 16.62 -15.45
C GLU A 287 -12.94 15.20 -15.95
N PHE A 288 -12.00 14.48 -15.32
CA PHE A 288 -11.73 13.08 -15.65
C PHE A 288 -12.99 12.21 -15.54
N GLN A 289 -13.76 12.33 -14.45
CA GLN A 289 -15.01 11.56 -14.29
C GLN A 289 -16.03 11.85 -15.39
N THR A 290 -16.07 13.09 -15.88
CA THR A 290 -17.00 13.55 -16.92
C THR A 290 -16.57 12.99 -18.28
N LEU A 291 -15.30 13.23 -18.66
CA LEU A 291 -14.72 12.73 -19.91
C LEU A 291 -14.81 11.21 -20.01
N TYR A 292 -14.49 10.49 -18.93
CA TYR A 292 -14.62 9.04 -18.89
C TYR A 292 -16.05 8.58 -19.20
N ARG A 293 -17.06 9.26 -18.66
CA ARG A 293 -18.46 8.86 -18.86
C ARG A 293 -18.95 9.17 -20.26
N MET A 294 -18.53 10.30 -20.83
CA MET A 294 -18.81 10.62 -22.23
C MET A 294 -18.23 9.54 -23.14
N ALA A 295 -16.95 9.18 -22.93
CA ALA A 295 -16.28 8.13 -23.68
C ALA A 295 -16.94 6.75 -23.47
N ALA A 296 -17.30 6.40 -22.23
CA ALA A 296 -17.96 5.14 -21.91
C ALA A 296 -19.38 5.05 -22.50
N GLU A 297 -20.10 6.16 -22.61
CA GLU A 297 -21.43 6.18 -23.21
C GLU A 297 -21.36 6.07 -24.73
N ALA A 298 -20.43 6.80 -25.37
CA ALA A 298 -20.12 6.62 -26.78
C ALA A 298 -19.72 5.16 -27.07
N PHE A 299 -18.88 4.57 -26.22
CA PHE A 299 -18.46 3.17 -26.38
C PHE A 299 -19.64 2.19 -26.38
N LYS A 300 -20.60 2.39 -25.47
CA LYS A 300 -21.82 1.57 -25.42
C LYS A 300 -22.73 1.75 -26.63
N GLN A 301 -22.71 2.92 -27.25
CA GLN A 301 -23.52 3.24 -28.44
C GLN A 301 -22.92 2.66 -29.73
N GLY A 302 -21.83 1.89 -29.64
CA GLY A 302 -21.22 1.21 -30.78
C GLY A 302 -20.17 2.06 -31.52
N PHE A 303 -19.77 3.21 -30.96
CA PHE A 303 -18.59 3.91 -31.46
C PHE A 303 -17.36 3.03 -31.20
N THR A 304 -16.63 2.71 -32.26
CA THR A 304 -15.57 1.70 -32.26
C THR A 304 -14.34 2.14 -31.45
N GLU A 305 -14.06 3.44 -31.36
CA GLU A 305 -12.88 3.97 -30.64
C GLU A 305 -13.12 5.34 -29.96
N PRO A 306 -13.95 5.42 -28.90
CA PRO A 306 -14.04 6.65 -28.12
C PRO A 306 -12.75 6.89 -27.36
N GLU A 307 -12.30 8.14 -27.36
CA GLU A 307 -11.10 8.57 -26.65
C GLU A 307 -11.39 8.65 -25.14
N PHE A 308 -10.83 7.71 -24.39
CA PHE A 308 -10.89 7.74 -22.92
C PHE A 308 -9.80 8.67 -22.36
N PRO A 309 -10.05 9.36 -21.23
CA PRO A 309 -9.04 10.22 -20.64
C PRO A 309 -7.77 9.41 -20.29
N PRO A 310 -6.57 9.98 -20.44
CA PRO A 310 -5.31 9.28 -20.18
C PRO A 310 -5.28 8.59 -18.81
N GLY A 311 -4.78 7.34 -18.77
CA GLY A 311 -4.71 6.55 -17.55
C GLY A 311 -6.04 5.90 -17.12
N ALA A 312 -7.11 6.06 -17.90
CA ALA A 312 -8.37 5.33 -17.70
C ALA A 312 -8.27 3.86 -18.12
N TRP A 313 -8.96 3.00 -17.37
CA TRP A 313 -9.22 1.63 -17.78
C TRP A 313 -10.50 1.59 -18.61
N ARG A 314 -10.42 1.11 -19.86
CA ARG A 314 -11.61 0.96 -20.71
C ARG A 314 -12.62 0.00 -20.05
N PRO A 315 -13.93 0.30 -20.06
CA PRO A 315 -14.95 -0.66 -19.63
C PRO A 315 -14.87 -1.94 -20.46
N THR A 316 -15.14 -3.09 -19.84
CA THR A 316 -15.35 -4.33 -20.59
C THR A 316 -16.71 -4.30 -21.29
N MET A 317 -16.76 -4.65 -22.59
CA MET A 317 -18.01 -4.74 -23.37
C MET A 317 -18.91 -5.91 -22.94
N PHE A 318 -18.38 -6.84 -22.16
CA PHE A 318 -19.12 -8.01 -21.70
C PHE A 318 -19.82 -7.70 -20.37
N ARG A 319 -21.16 -7.80 -20.40
CA ARG A 319 -22.01 -7.97 -19.22
C ARG A 319 -22.32 -9.44 -19.04
#